data_AF-A0A8X7CJ25-F1
#
_entry.id   AF-A0A8X7CJ25-F1
#
_cell.length_a   1.000
_cell.length_b   1.000
_cell.length_c   1.000
_cell.angle_alpha   90.00
_cell.angle_beta   90.00
_cell.angle_gamma   90.00
#
_symmetry.space_group_name_H-M   'P 1'
#
loop_
_entity.id
_entity.type
_entity.pdbx_description
1 polymer ?
#
loop_
_entity_poly.entity_id
_entity_poly.type
_entity_poly.pdbx_seq_one_letter_code
_entity_poly.pdbx_strand_id
1 'polypeptide(L)'
;MQSCSMKSLSIPGTGTPSCSIGARLSQSVSSDMKLENLPKIFWSDSADALYWIKERKPGLPLFYNKIKEIRSLTNTEDWYHVRTIECS
;
A
#
# COMPACT_ATOMS: atom_id res chain seq x y z
N MET A 1 15.99 -19.62 -20.54
CA MET A 1 14.72 -19.02 -21.02
C MET A 1 14.39 -17.88 -20.07
N GLN A 2 14.55 -16.63 -20.52
CA GLN A 2 14.29 -15.43 -19.72
C GLN A 2 12.77 -15.23 -19.60
N SER A 3 12.23 -15.29 -18.39
CA SER A 3 10.89 -14.75 -18.12
C SER A 3 11.00 -13.23 -18.08
N CYS A 4 10.17 -12.57 -18.89
CA CYS A 4 10.09 -11.13 -19.12
C CYS A 4 10.41 -10.27 -17.87
N SER A 5 11.61 -9.68 -17.84
CA SER A 5 11.90 -8.52 -17.00
C SER A 5 11.10 -7.34 -17.55
N MET A 6 10.08 -6.90 -16.82
CA MET A 6 9.44 -5.62 -17.10
C MET A 6 10.49 -4.52 -16.87
N LYS A 7 11.19 -4.12 -17.93
CA LYS A 7 11.90 -2.85 -17.97
C LYS A 7 10.86 -1.74 -17.91
N SER A 8 10.38 -1.39 -16.73
CA SER A 8 9.50 -0.24 -16.51
C SER A 8 10.10 0.64 -15.43
N LEU A 9 10.89 1.62 -15.87
CA LEU A 9 11.03 2.94 -15.28
C LEU A 9 11.05 2.95 -13.73
N SER A 10 12.21 2.64 -13.14
CA SER A 10 12.48 2.93 -11.73
C SER A 10 12.60 4.45 -11.55
N ILE A 11 11.46 5.15 -11.55
CA ILE A 11 11.36 6.46 -10.91
C ILE A 11 11.64 6.19 -9.43
N PRO A 12 12.59 6.89 -8.77
CA PRO A 12 12.81 6.73 -7.35
C PRO A 12 11.54 7.23 -6.60
N GLY A 13 10.60 6.30 -6.36
CA GLY A 13 9.33 6.60 -5.68
C GLY A 13 8.13 5.70 -5.97
N THR A 14 8.33 4.44 -6.34
CA THR A 14 7.26 3.56 -6.81
C THR A 14 6.63 2.64 -5.76
N GLY A 15 6.98 2.75 -4.47
CA GLY A 15 6.41 1.92 -3.40
C GLY A 15 5.01 2.33 -2.92
N THR A 16 4.64 3.62 -3.03
CA THR A 16 3.36 4.15 -2.50
C THR A 16 2.11 4.05 -3.41
N PRO A 17 2.17 3.96 -4.76
CA PRO A 17 0.97 4.01 -5.60
C PRO A 17 0.06 2.78 -5.43
N SER A 18 0.62 1.59 -5.25
CA SER A 18 -0.16 0.34 -5.10
C SER A 18 -0.99 0.34 -3.81
N CYS A 19 -0.40 0.75 -2.69
CA CYS A 19 -1.09 0.83 -1.39
C CYS A 19 -2.27 1.82 -1.42
N SER A 20 -2.10 2.97 -2.09
CA SER A 20 -3.15 3.99 -2.24
C SER A 20 -4.32 3.49 -3.10
N ILE A 21 -4.05 2.71 -4.15
CA ILE A 21 -5.11 2.05 -4.95
C ILE A 21 -5.84 1.00 -4.10
N GLY A 22 -5.12 0.16 -3.35
CA GLY A 22 -5.71 -0.85 -2.47
C GLY A 22 -6.62 -0.24 -1.40
N ALA A 23 -6.20 0.87 -0.79
CA ALA A 23 -7.01 1.62 0.19
C ALA A 23 -8.32 2.14 -0.41
N ARG A 24 -8.26 2.77 -1.60
CA ARG A 24 -9.46 3.24 -2.31
C ARG A 24 -10.40 2.10 -2.69
N LEU A 25 -9.85 1.00 -3.23
CA LEU A 25 -10.65 -0.16 -3.61
C LEU A 25 -11.36 -0.75 -2.39
N SER A 26 -10.66 -0.91 -1.27
CA SER A 26 -11.24 -1.39 -0.03
C SER A 26 -12.37 -0.47 0.46
N GLN A 27 -12.19 0.85 0.38
CA GLN A 27 -13.23 1.81 0.73
C GLN A 27 -14.47 1.69 -0.18
N SER A 28 -14.27 1.61 -1.50
CA SER A 28 -15.37 1.46 -2.47
C SER A 28 -16.14 0.16 -2.24
N VAL A 29 -15.44 -0.98 -2.12
CA VAL A 29 -16.07 -2.28 -1.86
C VAL A 29 -16.80 -2.29 -0.52
N SER A 30 -16.20 -1.70 0.52
CA SER A 30 -16.84 -1.63 1.85
C SER A 30 -18.13 -0.81 1.81
N SER A 31 -18.14 0.30 1.06
CA SER A 31 -19.30 1.16 0.92
C SER A 31 -20.41 0.50 0.09
N ASP A 32 -20.06 -0.08 -1.06
CA ASP A 32 -21.01 -0.69 -1.98
C ASP A 32 -21.66 -1.95 -1.38
N MET A 33 -20.90 -2.73 -0.61
CA MET A 33 -21.37 -3.97 0.02
C MET A 33 -21.85 -3.78 1.46
N LYS A 34 -21.82 -2.57 2.00
CA LYS A 34 -22.19 -2.24 3.41
C LYS A 34 -21.39 -3.07 4.45
N LEU A 35 -20.09 -3.27 4.20
CA LEU A 35 -19.17 -4.06 5.03
C LEU A 35 -18.39 -3.20 6.03
N GLU A 36 -18.93 -2.05 6.44
CA GLU A 36 -18.22 -1.03 7.22
C GLU A 36 -17.67 -1.54 8.56
N ASN A 37 -18.32 -2.54 9.15
CA ASN A 37 -17.96 -3.11 10.46
C ASN A 37 -17.10 -4.38 10.37
N LEU A 38 -16.68 -4.80 9.18
CA LEU A 38 -15.81 -5.96 9.04
C LEU A 38 -14.33 -5.57 9.27
N PRO A 39 -13.55 -6.44 9.93
CA PRO A 39 -12.11 -6.24 10.04
C PRO A 39 -11.49 -6.25 8.64
N LYS A 40 -10.65 -5.25 8.36
CA LYS A 40 -9.91 -5.11 7.10
C LYS A 40 -8.43 -5.32 7.40
N ILE A 41 -7.75 -6.11 6.58
CA ILE A 41 -6.32 -6.41 6.73
C ILE A 41 -5.64 -6.08 5.40
N PHE A 42 -4.55 -5.31 5.45
CA PHE A 42 -3.77 -4.90 4.29
C PHE A 42 -2.37 -5.52 4.35
N TRP A 43 -1.87 -5.99 3.22
CA TRP A 43 -0.55 -6.61 3.11
C TRP A 43 0.31 -5.88 2.10
N SER A 44 1.59 -5.68 2.41
CA SER A 44 2.58 -5.13 1.47
C SER A 44 3.93 -5.82 1.65
N ASP A 45 4.58 -6.13 0.53
CA ASP A 45 5.96 -6.64 0.47
C ASP A 45 7.00 -5.51 0.47
N SER A 46 6.57 -4.25 0.43
CA SER A 46 7.47 -3.10 0.52
C SER A 46 7.63 -2.64 1.97
N ALA A 47 8.79 -2.93 2.56
CA ALA A 47 9.15 -2.46 3.89
C ALA A 47 9.14 -0.91 3.97
N ASP A 48 9.59 -0.23 2.91
CA ASP A 48 9.55 1.23 2.83
C ASP A 48 8.11 1.76 2.83
N ALA A 49 7.21 1.15 2.08
CA ALA A 49 5.81 1.56 2.06
C ALA A 49 5.18 1.42 3.46
N LEU A 50 5.43 0.29 4.14
CA LEU A 50 4.93 0.06 5.49
C LEU A 50 5.53 1.03 6.51
N TYR A 51 6.82 1.31 6.42
CA TYR A 51 7.48 2.32 7.24
C TYR A 51 6.77 3.66 7.11
N TRP A 52 6.58 4.14 5.87
CA TRP A 52 5.91 5.40 5.62
C TRP A 52 4.43 5.41 5.98
N ILE A 53 3.72 4.28 5.91
CA ILE A 53 2.30 4.22 6.33
C ILE A 53 2.21 4.37 7.85
N LYS A 54 3.07 3.69 8.61
CA LYS A 54 3.04 3.63 10.09
C LYS A 54 3.74 4.82 10.78
N GLU A 55 4.74 5.42 10.17
CA GLU A 55 5.55 6.49 10.77
C GLU A 55 4.73 7.78 10.97
N ARG A 56 4.66 8.37 12.16
CA ARG A 56 3.81 9.57 12.39
C ARG A 56 4.36 10.85 11.75
N LYS A 57 5.62 10.85 11.34
CA LYS A 57 6.28 12.00 10.72
C LYS A 57 5.73 12.27 9.30
N PRO A 58 5.77 13.52 8.84
CA PRO A 58 5.49 13.82 7.44
C PRO A 58 6.50 13.07 6.57
N GLY A 59 5.98 12.27 5.63
CA GLY A 59 6.81 11.58 4.64
C GLY A 59 7.49 12.54 3.68
N LEU A 60 8.30 11.99 2.78
CA LEU A 60 8.87 12.78 1.67
C LEU A 60 7.75 13.51 0.90
N PRO A 61 7.96 14.75 0.42
CA PRO A 61 6.92 15.56 -0.24
C PRO A 61 6.16 14.84 -1.35
N LEU A 62 6.85 13.95 -2.08
CA LEU A 62 6.29 13.16 -3.19
C LEU A 62 5.27 12.10 -2.73
N PHE A 63 5.41 11.56 -1.51
CA PHE A 63 4.52 10.53 -0.98
C PHE A 63 3.53 11.09 0.03
N TYR A 64 3.74 12.32 0.50
CA TYR A 64 2.95 12.93 1.56
C TYR A 64 1.44 12.85 1.30
N ASN A 65 0.97 13.28 0.12
CA ASN A 65 -0.45 13.26 -0.22
C ASN A 65 -1.02 11.84 -0.26
N LYS A 66 -0.27 10.87 -0.78
CA LYS A 66 -0.70 9.46 -0.87
C LYS A 66 -0.74 8.79 0.50
N ILE A 67 0.25 9.05 1.35
CA ILE A 67 0.30 8.55 2.73
C ILE A 67 -0.86 9.15 3.54
N LYS A 68 -1.09 10.46 3.39
CA LYS A 68 -2.22 11.15 4.04
C LYS A 68 -3.55 10.54 3.64
N GLU A 69 -3.74 10.25 2.36
CA GLU A 69 -4.94 9.57 1.86
C GLU A 69 -5.07 8.15 2.46
N ILE A 70 -4.04 7.32 2.40
CA ILE A 70 -4.07 5.96 2.97
C ILE A 70 -4.47 5.98 4.45
N ARG A 71 -3.90 6.90 5.23
CA ARG A 71 -4.22 7.07 6.66
C ARG A 71 -5.62 7.60 6.92
N SER A 72 -6.24 8.28 5.95
CA SER A 72 -7.63 8.72 6.07
C SER A 72 -8.63 7.61 5.75
N LEU A 73 -8.24 6.65 4.90
CA LEU A 73 -9.10 5.56 4.43
C LEU A 73 -8.95 4.27 5.25
N THR A 74 -7.81 4.09 5.91
CA THR A 74 -7.43 2.83 6.58
C THR A 74 -6.77 3.10 7.91
N ASN A 75 -6.86 2.14 8.83
CA ASN A 75 -6.10 2.17 10.07
C ASN A 75 -4.66 1.70 9.80
N THR A 76 -3.66 2.42 10.32
CA THR A 76 -2.24 2.12 10.11
C THR A 76 -1.80 0.80 10.75
N GLU A 77 -2.48 0.38 11.81
CA GLU A 77 -2.17 -0.88 12.52
C GLU A 77 -2.57 -2.12 11.72
N ASP A 78 -3.51 -1.98 10.79
CA ASP A 78 -4.04 -3.07 9.96
C ASP A 78 -3.14 -3.38 8.73
N TRP A 79 -1.97 -2.74 8.64
CA TRP A 79 -0.99 -2.95 7.57
C TRP A 79 0.14 -3.88 8.01
N TYR A 80 0.32 -4.96 7.26
CA TYR A 80 1.26 -6.04 7.58
C TYR A 80 2.26 -6.29 6.44
N HIS A 81 3.44 -6.77 6.82
CA HIS A 81 4.46 -7.16 5.86
C HIS A 81 4.25 -8.60 5.39
N VAL A 82 4.20 -8.81 4.07
CA VAL A 82 4.26 -10.13 3.46
C VAL A 82 5.61 -10.28 2.76
N ARG A 83 6.32 -11.39 3.00
CA ARG A 83 7.58 -11.66 2.30
C ARG A 83 7.29 -12.19 0.91
N THR A 84 7.97 -11.67 -0.09
CA THR A 84 8.00 -12.28 -1.41
C THR A 84 8.75 -13.60 -1.30
N ILE A 85 8.05 -14.71 -1.56
CA ILE A 85 8.69 -16.02 -1.68
C ILE A 85 9.16 -16.11 -3.12
N GLU A 86 10.47 -15.95 -3.36
CA GLU A 86 11.04 -16.34 -4.64
C GLU A 86 11.08 -17.87 -4.68
N CYS A 87 10.18 -18.47 -5.45
CA CYS A 87 10.29 -19.89 -5.79
C CYS A 87 11.52 -20.05 -6.70
N SER A 88 12.56 -20.68 -6.15
CA SER A 88 13.78 -21.12 -6.85
C SER A 88 13.51 -22.21 -7.87
#